data_AF-A0A1T4QVG8-F1
#
_entry.id   AF-A0A1T4QVG8-F1
#
_cell.length_a   1.000
_cell.length_b   1.000
_cell.length_c   1.000
_cell.angle_alpha   90.00
_cell.angle_beta   90.00
_cell.angle_gamma   90.00
#
_symmetry.space_group_name_H-M   'P 1'
#
loop_
_entity.id
_entity.type
_entity.pdbx_description
1 polymer ?
#
loop_
_entity_poly.entity_id
_entity_poly.type
_entity_poly.pdbx_seq_one_letter_code
_entity_poly.pdbx_strand_id
1 'polypeptide(L)'
;MAKLEIKEEIKEKIKNLEFKKEHLGAIEFSFSVTNSNFEKEDVEFRIERVTPQTFLKLTDKTGNLQITEEALRSFISLPLEAKKLDFFKFDNEALGEIVDIATTFQQQPLLYAARAREIKGDTPAAI
;
A
#
# COMPACT_ATOMS: atom_id res chain seq x y z
N MET A 1 -10.39 -10.92 10.96
CA MET A 1 -9.85 -10.42 9.67
C MET A 1 -9.11 -9.14 9.95
N ALA A 2 -7.95 -8.92 9.32
CA ALA A 2 -7.25 -7.64 9.41
C ALA A 2 -8.12 -6.54 8.77
N LYS A 3 -8.28 -5.39 9.43
CA LYS A 3 -9.03 -4.25 8.88
C LYS A 3 -8.03 -3.15 8.51
N LEU A 4 -8.01 -2.75 7.23
CA LEU A 4 -7.24 -1.59 6.78
C LEU A 4 -8.00 -0.32 7.22
N GLU A 5 -7.37 0.56 7.99
CA GLU A 5 -8.00 1.77 8.53
C GLU A 5 -7.98 2.93 7.52
N ILE A 6 -8.49 2.69 6.32
CA ILE A 6 -8.65 3.72 5.29
C ILE A 6 -9.95 4.49 5.53
N LYS A 7 -10.02 5.75 5.08
CA LYS A 7 -11.27 6.51 4.99
C LYS A 7 -12.36 5.71 4.27
N GLU A 8 -13.60 5.77 4.78
CA GLU A 8 -14.72 5.00 4.23
C GLU A 8 -15.00 5.34 2.76
N GLU A 9 -14.88 6.62 2.37
CA GLU A 9 -15.01 7.08 0.98
C GLU A 9 -14.04 6.41 -0.01
N ILE A 10 -12.83 6.06 0.45
CA ILE A 10 -11.83 5.35 -0.36
C ILE A 10 -12.15 3.85 -0.38
N LYS A 11 -12.64 3.29 0.74
CA LYS A 11 -12.98 1.86 0.82
C LYS A 11 -14.07 1.47 -0.16
N GLU A 12 -15.05 2.33 -0.41
CA GLU A 12 -16.11 2.09 -1.39
C GLU A 12 -15.59 1.97 -2.83
N LYS A 13 -14.44 2.59 -3.13
CA LYS A 13 -13.77 2.54 -4.44
C LYS A 13 -12.87 1.31 -4.61
N ILE A 14 -12.44 0.70 -3.51
CA ILE A 14 -11.59 -0.50 -3.51
C ILE A 14 -12.45 -1.74 -3.78
N LYS A 15 -12.07 -2.49 -4.82
CA LYS A 15 -12.71 -3.76 -5.19
C LYS A 15 -11.71 -4.90 -4.98
N ASN A 16 -12.22 -6.09 -4.66
CA ASN A 16 -11.42 -7.33 -4.62
C ASN A 16 -10.16 -7.24 -3.73
N LEU A 17 -10.22 -6.52 -2.60
CA LEU A 17 -9.07 -6.38 -1.70
C LEU A 17 -8.64 -7.73 -1.13
N GLU A 18 -7.39 -8.12 -1.41
CA GLU A 18 -6.77 -9.32 -0.90
C GLU A 18 -5.47 -9.01 -0.14
N PHE A 19 -5.28 -9.67 1.00
CA PHE A 19 -4.04 -9.60 1.78
C PHE A 19 -3.13 -10.77 1.44
N LYS A 20 -1.93 -10.45 1.00
CA LYS A 20 -0.90 -11.38 0.58
C LYS A 20 0.17 -11.51 1.66
N LYS A 21 0.54 -12.75 1.99
CA LYS A 21 1.45 -13.07 3.12
C LYS A 21 2.90 -13.30 2.70
N GLU A 22 3.16 -13.36 1.40
CA GLU A 22 4.50 -13.55 0.88
C GLU A 22 5.41 -12.35 1.21
N HIS A 23 6.72 -12.63 1.32
CA HIS A 23 7.75 -11.63 1.64
C HIS A 23 7.45 -10.85 2.93
N LEU A 24 7.41 -9.52 2.86
CA LEU A 24 7.04 -8.65 3.99
C LEU A 24 5.51 -8.43 4.09
N GLY A 25 4.76 -8.98 3.14
CA GLY A 25 3.32 -8.78 2.95
C GLY A 25 3.01 -7.81 1.81
N ALA A 26 1.85 -7.98 1.20
CA ALA A 26 1.32 -7.09 0.17
C ALA A 26 -0.21 -7.00 0.27
N ILE A 27 -0.78 -5.99 -0.39
CA ILE A 27 -2.20 -5.94 -0.70
C ILE A 27 -2.38 -5.87 -2.22
N GLU A 28 -3.40 -6.58 -2.70
CA GLU A 28 -3.87 -6.52 -4.08
C GLU A 28 -5.32 -6.04 -4.08
N PHE A 29 -5.67 -5.15 -5.00
CA PHE A 29 -7.03 -4.65 -5.15
C PHE A 29 -7.23 -4.01 -6.53
N SER A 30 -8.48 -3.92 -6.96
CA SER A 30 -8.84 -3.09 -8.12
C SER A 30 -9.31 -1.72 -7.66
N PHE A 31 -8.91 -0.67 -8.38
CA PHE A 31 -9.26 0.72 -8.07
C PHE A 31 -9.60 1.48 -9.35
N SER A 32 -10.64 2.31 -9.31
CA SER A 32 -11.10 3.04 -10.50
C SER A 32 -10.28 4.31 -10.73
N VAL A 33 -9.66 4.43 -11.91
CA VAL A 33 -8.81 5.57 -12.30
C VAL A 33 -9.33 6.15 -13.62
N THR A 34 -9.26 7.48 -13.77
CA THR A 34 -9.56 8.16 -15.04
C THR A 34 -8.37 8.07 -16.00
N ASN A 35 -8.58 7.51 -17.19
CA ASN A 35 -7.54 7.38 -18.21
C ASN A 35 -7.45 8.62 -19.13
N SER A 36 -6.60 8.56 -20.16
CA SER A 36 -6.40 9.67 -21.12
C SER A 36 -7.61 10.01 -21.99
N ASN A 37 -8.58 9.11 -22.08
CA ASN A 37 -9.82 9.33 -22.81
C ASN A 37 -10.92 9.91 -21.90
N PHE A 38 -10.58 10.27 -20.65
CA PHE A 38 -11.51 10.70 -19.61
C PHE A 38 -12.55 9.63 -19.23
N GLU A 39 -12.20 8.36 -19.44
CA GLU A 39 -13.02 7.22 -19.06
C GLU A 39 -12.52 6.62 -17.75
N LYS A 40 -13.44 6.11 -16.92
CA LYS A 40 -13.10 5.39 -15.69
C LYS A 40 -12.82 3.92 -16.02
N GLU A 41 -11.64 3.45 -15.63
CA GLU A 41 -11.23 2.06 -15.77
C GLU A 41 -10.82 1.48 -14.41
N ASP A 42 -11.16 0.20 -14.17
CA ASP A 42 -10.69 -0.51 -13.00
C ASP A 42 -9.27 -1.03 -13.25
N VAL A 43 -8.32 -0.55 -12.46
CA VAL A 43 -6.90 -0.92 -12.56
C VAL A 43 -6.53 -1.77 -11.35
N GLU A 44 -5.81 -2.86 -11.60
CA GLU A 44 -5.29 -3.73 -10.55
C GLU A 44 -4.01 -3.15 -9.95
N PHE A 45 -4.05 -2.86 -8.65
CA PHE A 45 -2.92 -2.40 -7.88
C PHE A 45 -2.38 -3.49 -6.98
N ARG A 46 -1.05 -3.61 -6.94
CA ARG A 46 -0.32 -4.36 -5.92
C ARG A 46 0.58 -3.42 -5.16
N ILE A 47 0.39 -3.34 -3.84
CA ILE A 47 1.21 -2.54 -2.93
C ILE A 47 1.96 -3.47 -1.99
N GLU A 48 3.29 -3.39 -2.01
CA GLU A 48 4.18 -4.21 -1.20
C GLU A 48 4.61 -3.48 0.07
N ARG A 49 4.76 -4.24 1.16
CA ARG A 49 5.43 -3.74 2.35
C ARG A 49 6.89 -3.48 2.07
N VAL A 50 7.37 -2.35 2.57
CA VAL A 50 8.81 -2.07 2.62
C VAL A 50 9.34 -2.26 4.04
N THR A 51 10.66 -2.27 4.19
CA THR A 51 11.27 -2.31 5.51
C THR A 51 10.93 -1.04 6.30
N PRO A 52 10.85 -1.09 7.65
CA PRO A 52 10.64 0.11 8.47
C PRO A 52 11.67 1.21 8.19
N GLN A 53 12.93 0.84 7.91
CA GLN A 53 13.98 1.81 7.55
C GLN A 53 13.69 2.50 6.23
N THR A 54 13.21 1.77 5.22
CA THR A 54 12.77 2.34 3.94
C THR A 54 11.60 3.27 4.15
N PHE A 55 10.60 2.87 4.93
CA PHE A 55 9.44 3.69 5.22
C PHE A 55 9.81 5.00 5.93
N LEU A 56 10.63 4.93 6.99
CA LEU A 56 11.12 6.11 7.72
C LEU A 56 11.87 7.09 6.81
N LYS A 57 12.74 6.58 5.94
CA LYS A 57 13.46 7.41 4.95
C LYS A 57 12.52 8.16 3.99
N LEU A 58 11.34 7.60 3.70
CA LEU A 58 10.35 8.23 2.83
C LEU A 58 9.51 9.26 3.59
N THR A 59 9.23 9.04 4.88
CA THR A 59 8.49 9.99 5.72
C THR A 59 9.33 11.17 6.23
N ASP A 60 10.65 10.99 6.36
CA ASP A 60 11.57 12.01 6.87
C ASP A 60 11.96 13.07 5.82
N LYS A 61 11.70 12.80 4.54
CA LYS A 61 11.88 13.80 3.48
C LYS A 61 10.71 14.78 3.55
N THR A 62 10.98 16.09 3.49
CA THR A 62 9.96 17.16 3.46
C THR A 62 9.85 17.72 2.03
N GLY A 63 8.63 17.75 1.45
CA GLY A 63 8.37 18.26 0.08
C GLY A 63 7.42 17.39 -0.77
N ASN A 64 6.14 17.81 -0.85
CA ASN A 64 4.94 17.06 -1.26
C ASN A 64 4.83 16.45 -2.69
N LEU A 65 5.90 16.39 -3.49
CA LEU A 65 5.85 15.79 -4.85
C LEU A 65 6.95 14.77 -5.11
N GLN A 66 8.19 15.04 -4.70
CA GLN A 66 9.29 14.08 -4.81
C GLN A 66 9.08 12.89 -3.87
N ILE A 67 8.53 13.12 -2.67
CA ILE A 67 8.16 12.05 -1.74
C ILE A 67 7.10 11.16 -2.36
N THR A 68 6.11 11.75 -3.03
CA THR A 68 5.02 11.03 -3.69
C THR A 68 5.58 10.10 -4.76
N GLU A 69 6.46 10.59 -5.64
CA GLU A 69 7.05 9.73 -6.68
C GLU A 69 7.95 8.62 -6.10
N GLU A 70 8.78 8.93 -5.10
CA GLU A 70 9.59 7.90 -4.43
C GLU A 70 8.74 6.87 -3.69
N ALA A 71 7.64 7.29 -3.06
CA ALA A 71 6.67 6.42 -2.40
C ALA A 71 5.99 5.49 -3.42
N LEU A 72 5.51 6.03 -4.54
CA LEU A 72 4.92 5.23 -5.62
C LEU A 72 5.92 4.17 -6.12
N ARG A 73 7.17 4.56 -6.39
CA ARG A 73 8.23 3.63 -6.84
C ARG A 73 8.57 2.56 -5.81
N SER A 74 8.48 2.90 -4.53
CA SER A 74 8.86 2.00 -3.42
C SER A 74 7.73 1.06 -3.03
N PHE A 75 6.48 1.52 -3.06
CA PHE A 75 5.34 0.80 -2.52
C PHE A 75 4.57 0.04 -3.60
N ILE A 76 4.38 0.62 -4.78
CA ILE A 76 3.58 -0.02 -5.84
C ILE A 76 4.46 -1.01 -6.58
N SER A 77 4.02 -2.25 -6.75
CA SER A 77 4.64 -3.21 -7.67
C SER A 77 3.86 -3.40 -8.96
N LEU A 78 2.53 -3.21 -8.93
CA LEU A 78 1.65 -3.20 -10.10
C LEU A 78 0.57 -2.11 -10.02
N PRO A 79 0.15 -1.53 -11.16
CA PRO A 79 0.80 -1.65 -12.46
C PRO A 79 2.15 -0.89 -12.46
N LEU A 80 3.07 -1.24 -13.36
CA LEU A 80 4.42 -0.62 -13.36
C LEU A 80 4.37 0.87 -13.69
N GLU A 81 3.38 1.27 -14.48
CA GLU A 81 3.12 2.62 -14.92
C GLU A 81 2.75 3.53 -13.74
N ALA A 82 1.99 3.02 -12.77
CA ALA A 82 1.58 3.76 -11.57
C ALA A 82 2.74 4.11 -10.62
N LYS A 83 3.95 3.63 -10.90
CA LYS A 83 5.19 4.10 -10.24
C LYS A 83 5.59 5.52 -10.66
N LYS A 84 4.92 6.12 -11.65
CA LYS A 84 5.18 7.46 -12.16
C LYS A 84 3.95 8.34 -11.97
N LEU A 85 4.16 9.61 -11.63
CA LEU A 85 3.08 10.59 -11.48
C LEU A 85 2.23 10.74 -12.76
N ASP A 86 2.85 10.60 -13.95
CA ASP A 86 2.17 10.69 -15.25
C ASP A 86 1.01 9.72 -15.43
N PHE A 87 1.01 8.59 -14.72
CA PHE A 87 -0.10 7.64 -14.73
C PHE A 87 -1.38 8.30 -14.20
N PHE A 88 -1.25 9.19 -13.22
CA PHE A 88 -2.37 9.87 -12.56
C PHE A 88 -2.60 11.30 -13.05
N LYS A 89 -1.99 11.71 -14.17
CA LYS A 89 -2.07 13.11 -14.66
C LYS A 89 -3.51 13.62 -14.90
N PHE A 90 -4.45 12.72 -15.14
CA PHE A 90 -5.88 13.01 -15.33
C PHE A 90 -6.75 12.66 -14.12
N ASP A 91 -6.15 12.14 -13.04
CA ASP A 91 -6.84 11.70 -11.83
C ASP A 91 -5.97 11.93 -10.57
N ASN A 92 -5.78 13.21 -10.23
CA ASN A 92 -5.03 13.60 -9.03
C ASN A 92 -5.73 13.14 -7.73
N GLU A 93 -7.04 12.91 -7.76
CA GLU A 93 -7.77 12.34 -6.63
C GLU A 93 -7.33 10.89 -6.42
N ALA A 94 -7.35 10.05 -7.48
CA ALA A 94 -6.86 8.68 -7.40
C ALA A 94 -5.39 8.60 -6.96
N LEU A 95 -4.53 9.54 -7.39
CA LEU A 95 -3.16 9.63 -6.88
C LEU A 95 -3.12 9.77 -5.35
N GLY A 96 -3.87 10.74 -4.82
CA GLY A 96 -3.92 10.99 -3.39
C GLY A 96 -4.45 9.79 -2.61
N GLU A 97 -5.48 9.13 -3.13
CA GLU A 97 -6.11 7.96 -2.51
C GLU A 97 -5.19 6.74 -2.52
N ILE A 98 -4.50 6.45 -3.62
CA ILE A 98 -3.52 5.36 -3.70
C ILE A 98 -2.36 5.59 -2.74
N VAL A 99 -1.87 6.83 -2.62
CA VAL A 99 -0.81 7.19 -1.67
C VAL A 99 -1.30 7.02 -0.22
N ASP A 100 -2.54 7.40 0.08
CA ASP A 100 -3.15 7.22 1.40
C ASP A 100 -3.31 5.74 1.74
N ILE A 101 -3.82 4.92 0.80
CA ILE A 101 -3.89 3.45 0.93
C ILE A 101 -2.51 2.87 1.21
N ALA A 102 -1.51 3.24 0.41
CA ALA A 102 -0.16 2.73 0.54
C ALA A 102 0.45 3.08 1.90
N THR A 103 0.35 4.35 2.30
CA THR A 103 0.92 4.86 3.56
C THR A 103 0.22 4.24 4.76
N THR A 104 -1.11 4.19 4.74
CA THR A 104 -1.92 3.51 5.76
C THR A 104 -1.49 2.06 5.87
N PHE A 105 -1.36 1.35 4.75
CA PHE A 105 -0.90 -0.03 4.75
C PHE A 105 0.51 -0.16 5.36
N GLN A 106 1.46 0.72 5.05
CA GLN A 106 2.80 0.68 5.65
C GLN A 106 2.79 0.93 7.17
N GLN A 107 1.93 1.83 7.66
CA GLN A 107 1.84 2.20 9.09
C GLN A 107 1.18 1.14 9.95
N GLN A 108 0.36 0.27 9.36
CA GLN A 108 -0.26 -0.81 10.14
C GLN A 108 0.79 -1.75 10.71
N PRO A 109 0.68 -2.17 11.99
CA PRO A 109 1.52 -3.22 12.54
C PRO A 109 1.51 -4.45 11.62
N LEU A 110 2.66 -5.11 11.44
CA LEU A 110 2.75 -6.34 10.67
C LEU A 110 1.65 -7.30 11.13
N LEU A 111 0.65 -7.52 10.27
CA LEU A 111 -0.46 -8.46 10.53
C LEU A 111 0.04 -9.91 10.74
N TYR A 112 1.32 -10.16 10.45
CA TYR A 112 2.00 -11.44 10.61
C TYR A 112 3.07 -11.46 11.71
N ALA A 113 3.33 -10.36 12.42
CA ALA A 113 4.17 -10.38 13.63
C ALA A 113 3.53 -11.18 14.78
N ALA A 114 2.23 -11.48 14.70
CA ALA A 114 1.58 -12.44 15.59
C ALA A 114 2.09 -13.88 15.37
N ARG A 115 2.41 -14.28 14.13
CA ARG A 115 2.98 -15.63 13.84
C ARG A 115 4.49 -15.69 13.93
N ALA A 116 5.21 -14.59 13.69
CA ALA A 116 6.66 -14.56 13.91
C ALA A 116 7.04 -14.75 15.39
N ARG A 117 6.16 -14.39 16.33
CA ARG A 117 6.29 -14.72 17.75
C ARG A 117 6.00 -16.18 18.07
N GLU A 118 5.11 -16.84 17.34
CA GLU A 118 4.88 -18.30 17.49
C GLU A 118 6.06 -19.14 16.98
N ILE A 119 6.86 -18.62 16.03
CA ILE A 119 8.04 -19.32 15.47
C ILE A 119 9.31 -19.08 16.31
N LYS A 120 9.40 -17.96 17.05
CA LYS A 120 10.42 -17.76 18.10
C LYS A 120 9.91 -18.33 19.41
N GLY A 121 10.05 -19.65 19.57
CA GLY A 121 9.52 -20.41 20.70
C GLY A 121 9.75 -19.76 22.08
N ASP A 122 8.68 -19.26 22.68
CA ASP A 122 8.47 -19.44 24.11
C ASP A 122 8.04 -20.91 24.29
N THR A 123 9.02 -21.79 24.46
CA THR A 123 8.77 -23.02 25.20
C THR A 123 8.57 -22.56 26.65
N PRO A 124 7.40 -22.79 27.28
CA PRO A 124 7.29 -22.60 28.72
C PRO A 124 8.32 -23.52 29.35
N ALA A 125 9.27 -22.95 30.10
CA ALA A 125 10.15 -23.73 30.93
C ALA A 125 9.28 -24.58 31.86
N ALA A 126 9.30 -25.88 31.65
CA ALA A 126 8.75 -26.83 32.60
C ALA A 126 9.61 -26.75 33.87
N ILE A 127 9.00 -26.34 34.97
CA ILE A 127 9.41 -26.69 36.33
C ILE A 127 8.21 -27.42 36.95
#